data_AF-A0AA86N1W3-F1
#
_entry.id   AF-A0AA86N1W3-F1
#
_cell.length_a   1.000
_cell.length_b   1.000
_cell.length_c   1.000
_cell.angle_alpha   90.00
_cell.angle_beta   90.00
_cell.angle_gamma   90.00
#
_symmetry.space_group_name_H-M   'P 1'
#
loop_
_entity.id
_entity.type
_entity.pdbx_description
1 polymer ?
#
loop_
_entity_poly.entity_id
_entity_poly.type
_entity_poly.pdbx_seq_one_letter_code
_entity_poly.pdbx_strand_id
1 'polypeptide(L)' 'MSPRKPSVQISPLRWTSEKPIQPGWYWYRGLIDEADPLIVLVDEAGYFQWPDGAFEDVRQTDGQWAGPIALPSEA' A
#
# COMPACT_ATOMS: atom_id res chain seq x y z
N MET A 1 39.68 -2.18 4.91
CA MET A 1 38.29 -2.55 5.20
C MET A 1 37.39 -1.55 4.48
N SER A 2 36.70 -1.95 3.42
CA SER A 2 35.73 -1.07 2.75
C SER A 2 34.36 -1.20 3.43
N PRO A 3 33.63 -0.10 3.71
CA PRO A 3 32.29 -0.19 4.26
C PRO A 3 31.36 -0.79 3.21
N ARG A 4 30.53 -1.77 3.61
CA ARG A 4 29.44 -2.26 2.75
C ARG A 4 28.42 -1.14 2.62
N LYS A 5 28.18 -0.66 1.40
CA LYS A 5 27.02 0.18 1.10
C LYS A 5 25.76 -0.62 1.49
N PRO A 6 24.78 -0.04 2.19
CA PRO A 6 23.52 -0.72 2.42
C PRO A 6 22.90 -1.04 1.06
N SER A 7 22.69 -2.32 0.77
CA SER A 7 21.86 -2.71 -0.35
C SER A 7 20.43 -2.29 0.01
N VAL A 8 19.90 -1.28 -0.66
CA VAL A 8 18.46 -1.01 -0.60
C VAL A 8 17.79 -2.23 -1.24
N GLN A 9 17.22 -3.08 -0.40
CA GLN A 9 16.44 -4.23 -0.86
C GLN A 9 15.07 -3.68 -1.29
N ILE A 10 14.96 -3.28 -2.55
CA ILE A 10 13.66 -2.99 -3.16
C ILE A 10 12.98 -4.35 -3.38
N SER A 11 12.20 -4.78 -2.40
CA SER A 11 11.32 -5.95 -2.60
C SER A 11 10.24 -5.54 -3.60
N PRO A 12 10.05 -6.28 -4.71
CA PRO A 12 9.01 -5.94 -5.67
C PRO A 12 7.65 -6.04 -4.97
N LEU A 13 6.83 -4.99 -5.13
CA LEU A 13 5.46 -4.99 -4.62
C LEU A 13 4.66 -6.10 -5.31
N ARG A 14 3.98 -6.93 -4.51
CA ARG A 14 3.15 -8.05 -4.98
C ARG A 14 1.71 -7.79 -4.61
N TRP A 15 0.83 -7.93 -5.60
CA TRP A 15 -0.61 -7.93 -5.37
C TRP A 15 -1.01 -9.15 -4.54
N THR A 16 -1.77 -8.90 -3.48
CA THR A 16 -2.33 -9.92 -2.59
C THR A 16 -3.75 -9.56 -2.19
N SER A 17 -4.58 -10.55 -1.88
CA SER A 17 -5.89 -10.33 -1.27
C SER A 17 -5.81 -10.21 0.25
N GLU A 18 -4.64 -10.44 0.84
CA GLU A 18 -4.38 -10.17 2.26
C GLU A 18 -4.58 -8.68 2.55
N LYS A 19 -5.25 -8.39 3.67
CA LYS A 19 -5.56 -7.02 4.06
C LYS A 19 -4.35 -6.36 4.72
N PRO A 20 -4.13 -5.05 4.50
CA PRO A 20 -3.15 -4.29 5.27
C PRO A 20 -3.37 -4.46 6.77
N ILE A 21 -2.31 -4.77 7.50
CA ILE A 21 -2.31 -4.92 8.97
C ILE A 21 -1.52 -3.82 9.69
N GLN A 22 -0.93 -2.90 8.93
CA GLN A 22 -0.14 -1.78 9.46
C GLN A 22 -0.47 -0.51 8.68
N PRO A 23 -0.38 0.67 9.33
CA PRO A 23 -0.60 1.94 8.65
C PRO A 23 0.48 2.19 7.60
N GLY A 24 0.14 2.93 6.56
CA GLY A 24 1.06 3.31 5.50
C GLY A 24 0.42 3.46 4.14
N TRP A 25 1.25 3.75 3.13
CA TRP A 25 0.81 3.87 1.76
C TRP A 25 0.73 2.49 1.10
N TYR A 26 -0.37 2.22 0.41
CA TYR A 26 -0.58 0.96 -0.31
C TYR A 26 -1.11 1.26 -1.70
N TRP A 27 -0.72 0.43 -2.67
CA TRP A 27 -1.52 0.30 -3.87
C TRP A 27 -2.78 -0.52 -3.57
N TYR A 28 -3.90 -0.09 -4.12
CA TYR A 28 -5.17 -0.80 -4.13
C TYR A 28 -5.67 -0.95 -5.57
N ARG A 29 -6.29 -2.10 -5.88
CA ARG A 29 -7.07 -2.32 -7.11
C ARG A 29 -8.30 -3.16 -6.83
N GLY A 30 -9.43 -2.83 -7.47
CA GLY A 30 -10.65 -3.64 -7.42
C GLY A 30 -10.50 -5.01 -8.09
N LEU A 31 -11.50 -5.89 -7.91
CA LEU A 31 -11.51 -7.25 -8.45
C LEU A 31 -11.94 -7.36 -9.92
N ILE A 32 -12.51 -6.30 -10.48
CA ILE A 32 -13.06 -6.24 -11.84
C ILE A 32 -12.52 -4.97 -12.50
N ASP A 33 -12.47 -4.91 -13.84
CA ASP A 33 -12.05 -3.81 -14.76
C ASP A 33 -12.50 -2.37 -14.43
N GLU A 34 -13.07 -2.14 -13.25
CA GLU A 34 -13.50 -0.86 -12.75
C GLU A 34 -12.40 -0.26 -11.87
N ALA A 35 -11.70 0.69 -12.49
CA ALA A 35 -10.69 1.62 -11.97
C ALA A 35 -9.22 1.17 -12.04
N ASP A 36 -8.40 2.08 -12.58
CA ASP A 36 -6.95 2.02 -12.50
C ASP A 36 -6.50 1.86 -11.03
N PRO A 37 -5.42 1.09 -10.77
CA PRO A 37 -4.84 1.02 -9.44
C PRO A 37 -4.57 2.41 -8.88
N LEU A 38 -4.89 2.60 -7.59
CA LEU A 38 -4.66 3.86 -6.90
C LEU A 38 -3.82 3.65 -5.64
N ILE A 39 -3.13 4.71 -5.22
CA ILE A 39 -2.41 4.73 -3.95
C ILE A 39 -3.33 5.33 -2.89
N VAL A 40 -3.49 4.62 -1.77
CA VAL A 40 -4.26 5.06 -0.61
C VAL A 40 -3.40 5.02 0.65
N LEU A 41 -3.70 5.91 1.60
CA LEU A 41 -3.11 5.88 2.94
C LEU A 41 -4.04 5.10 3.87
N VAL A 42 -3.53 4.00 4.43
CA VAL A 42 -4.18 3.28 5.52
C VAL A 42 -3.71 3.90 6.83
N ASP A 43 -4.65 4.32 7.67
CA ASP A 43 -4.40 4.89 8.99
C ASP A 43 -4.19 3.83 10.08
N GLU A 44 -3.95 4.28 11.31
CA GLU A 44 -3.72 3.40 12.48
C GLU A 44 -4.96 2.57 12.86
N ALA A 45 -6.17 3.02 12.47
CA ALA A 45 -7.42 2.31 12.73
C ALA A 45 -7.74 1.28 11.63
N GLY A 46 -6.94 1.21 10.56
CA GLY A 46 -7.19 0.33 9.42
C GLY A 46 -8.23 0.89 8.45
N TYR A 47 -8.44 2.21 8.44
CA TYR A 47 -9.28 2.89 7.47
C TYR A 47 -8.42 3.56 6.40
N PHE A 48 -8.99 3.72 5.22
CA PHE A 48 -8.43 4.56 4.16
C PHE A 48 -9.52 5.42 3.55
N GLN A 49 -9.11 6.46 2.82
CA GLN A 49 -10.01 7.39 2.17
C GLN A 49 -9.97 7.20 0.65
N TRP A 50 -11.14 7.13 0.02
CA TRP A 50 -11.31 7.15 -1.43
C TRP A 50 -11.07 8.56 -2.00
N PRO A 51 -10.76 8.70 -3.31
CA PRO A 51 -10.59 10.00 -3.94
C PRO A 51 -11.81 10.94 -3.86
N ASP A 52 -13.01 10.39 -3.69
CA ASP A 52 -14.25 11.15 -3.49
C ASP A 52 -14.44 11.66 -2.05
N GLY A 53 -13.54 11.28 -1.14
CA GLY A 53 -13.53 11.66 0.25
C GLY A 53 -14.23 10.68 1.20
N ALA A 54 -14.86 9.61 0.70
CA ALA A 54 -15.46 8.58 1.54
C ALA A 54 -14.39 7.74 2.26
N PHE A 55 -14.69 7.29 3.48
CA PHE A 55 -13.81 6.43 4.27
C PHE A 55 -14.32 5.00 4.26
N GLU A 56 -13.39 4.04 4.18
CA GLU A 56 -13.71 2.62 4.23
C GLU A 56 -12.68 1.85 5.07
N ASP A 57 -13.16 0.84 5.78
CA ASP A 57 -12.34 -0.11 6.54
C ASP A 57 -11.70 -1.11 5.57
N VAL A 58 -10.39 -1.34 5.66
CA VAL A 58 -9.66 -2.28 4.79
C VAL A 58 -10.28 -3.68 4.78
N ARG A 59 -10.93 -4.09 5.88
CA ARG A 59 -11.59 -5.40 6.03
C ARG A 59 -12.87 -5.53 5.19
N GLN A 60 -13.48 -4.43 4.76
CA GLN A 60 -14.69 -4.42 3.95
C GLN A 60 -14.40 -4.44 2.45
N THR A 61 -13.16 -4.15 2.05
CA THR A 61 -12.78 -4.20 0.64
C THR A 61 -12.75 -5.61 0.10
N ASP A 62 -13.06 -5.79 -1.17
CA ASP A 62 -12.88 -7.07 -1.88
C ASP A 62 -11.62 -7.08 -2.76
N GLY A 63 -11.01 -5.92 -3.00
CA GLY A 63 -9.85 -5.78 -3.89
C GLY A 63 -8.53 -6.36 -3.40
N GLN A 64 -7.49 -6.12 -4.19
CA GLN A 64 -6.11 -6.52 -3.92
C GLN A 64 -5.25 -5.33 -3.50
N TRP A 65 -4.26 -5.63 -2.69
CA TRP A 65 -3.35 -4.67 -2.08
C TRP A 65 -1.91 -5.00 -2.46
N ALA A 66 -1.06 -3.98 -2.56
CA ALA A 66 0.38 -4.17 -2.64
C ALA A 66 1.09 -3.09 -1.82
N GLY A 67 1.83 -3.51 -0.79
CA GLY A 67 2.49 -2.60 0.14
C GLY A 67 2.87 -3.26 1.46
N PRO A 68 3.32 -2.46 2.45
CA PRO A 68 3.39 -1.00 2.39
C PRO A 68 4.44 -0.51 1.39
N ILE A 69 4.18 0.65 0.78
CA ILE A 69 5.12 1.38 -0.06
C ILE A 69 6.13 2.06 0.87
N ALA A 70 7.41 1.79 0.66
CA ALA A 70 8.46 2.48 1.38
C ALA A 70 8.43 3.97 1.03
N LEU A 71 8.47 4.83 2.06
CA LEU A 71 8.65 6.26 1.85
C LEU A 71 10.00 6.53 1.18
N PRO A 72 10.09 7.57 0.34
CA PRO A 72 11.37 7.98 -0.23
C PRO A 72 12.34 8.35 0.90
N SER A 73 13.60 7.93 0.78
CA SER A 73 14.67 8.42 1.63
C SER A 73 15.09 9.82 1.20
N GLU A 74 15.39 10.70 2.15
CA GLU A 74 16.10 11.95 1.85
C GLU A 74 17.54 11.62 1.39
N ALA A 75 18.07 12.44 0.47
CA ALA A 75 19.39 12.28 -0.14
C ALA A 75 20.50 12.97 0.68
#